data_AF-A0A803M4A4-F1
#
_entry.id   AF-A0A803M4A4-F1
#
_cell.length_a   1.000
_cell.length_b   1.000
_cell.length_c   1.000
_cell.angle_alpha   90.00
_cell.angle_beta   90.00
_cell.angle_gamma   90.00
#
_symmetry.space_group_name_H-M   'P 1'
#
loop_
_entity.id
_entity.type
_entity.pdbx_description
1 polymer ?
#
loop_
_entity_poly.entity_id
_entity_poly.type
_entity_poly.pdbx_seq_one_letter_code
_entity_poly.pdbx_strand_id
1 'polypeptide(L)'
;MLFRKLCKQPSLFKVVDMTLPDAYMDLDFDANVLTRFIVDRSCGCLLDIYLEFLCDDDTLMYIVDRSRNLKHLRIGNYIYISGEGLIEAVKKLPALEELEIIICNDYSADDIEAIGHACPSLKAFSFNDVGSKTLDFTCNEEALAIAKSMRNLRNLQLIGSGITNEGLKAILDGCPLLESLDLRACFHIDLSGDLGKRCEQIKRLRRPYDSTADYSHQACADDPEHYGAYKLGSPYSEYDSDDSGFYGYPGYLDFEDEYLD
;
A
#
# COMPACT_ATOMS: atom_id res chain seq x y z
N MET A 1 27.09 -21.53 17.12
CA MET A 1 26.30 -21.13 18.31
C MET A 1 26.16 -19.62 18.48
N LEU A 2 27.16 -18.81 18.14
CA LEU A 2 27.10 -17.34 18.25
C LEU A 2 26.01 -16.72 17.35
N PHE A 3 25.89 -17.19 16.10
CA PHE A 3 24.88 -16.71 15.14
C PHE A 3 23.43 -16.96 15.64
N ARG A 4 23.13 -18.13 16.21
CA ARG A 4 21.83 -18.44 16.85
C ARG A 4 21.52 -17.57 18.07
N LYS A 5 22.53 -17.08 18.80
CA LYS A 5 22.35 -16.14 19.92
C LYS A 5 22.16 -14.70 19.43
N LEU A 6 22.86 -14.30 18.38
CA LEU A 6 22.68 -13.01 17.72
C LEU A 6 21.26 -12.89 17.15
N CYS A 7 20.79 -13.90 16.40
CA CYS A 7 19.41 -13.94 15.90
C CYS A 7 18.35 -13.86 17.01
N LYS A 8 18.69 -13.99 18.31
CA LYS A 8 17.77 -13.84 19.45
C LYS A 8 17.71 -12.43 20.04
N GLN A 9 18.55 -11.50 19.60
CA GLN A 9 18.53 -10.13 20.11
C GLN A 9 17.36 -9.35 19.49
N PRO A 10 16.45 -8.80 20.31
CA PRO A 10 15.33 -7.98 19.82
C PRO A 10 15.78 -6.79 18.95
N SER A 11 16.97 -6.26 19.22
CA SER A 11 17.56 -5.16 18.45
C SER A 11 17.84 -5.49 16.99
N LEU A 12 17.90 -6.76 16.60
CA LEU A 12 18.06 -7.17 15.20
C LEU A 12 16.75 -7.14 14.41
N PHE A 13 15.60 -7.01 15.08
CA PHE A 13 14.27 -6.98 14.47
C PHE A 13 13.59 -5.62 14.71
N LYS A 14 14.39 -4.56 14.77
CA LYS A 14 13.85 -3.18 14.79
C LYS A 14 13.34 -2.76 13.42
N VAL A 15 13.98 -3.28 12.37
CA VAL A 15 13.63 -3.06 10.97
C VAL A 15 13.36 -4.43 10.38
N VAL A 16 12.17 -4.61 9.83
CA VAL A 16 11.75 -5.86 9.22
C VAL A 16 11.26 -5.55 7.81
N ASP A 17 11.88 -6.19 6.83
CA ASP A 17 11.47 -6.11 5.44
C ASP A 17 10.95 -7.49 5.02
N MET A 18 9.64 -7.57 4.78
CA MET A 18 8.93 -8.77 4.33
C MET A 18 8.65 -8.73 2.82
N THR A 19 9.51 -8.08 2.05
CA THR A 19 9.44 -8.13 0.60
C THR A 19 9.98 -9.46 0.08
N LEU A 20 9.13 -10.24 -0.57
CA LEU A 20 9.53 -11.46 -1.26
C LEU A 20 9.71 -11.15 -2.75
N PRO A 21 10.87 -11.43 -3.37
CA PRO A 21 10.93 -11.36 -4.83
C PRO A 21 9.88 -12.29 -5.47
N ASP A 22 9.26 -11.89 -6.58
CA ASP A 22 8.20 -12.64 -7.27
C ASP A 22 8.51 -14.14 -7.48
N ALA A 23 9.79 -14.48 -7.63
CA ALA A 23 10.29 -15.85 -7.76
C ALA A 23 10.08 -16.75 -6.51
N TYR A 24 9.64 -16.17 -5.39
CA TYR A 24 9.40 -16.86 -4.12
C TYR A 24 7.91 -16.95 -3.76
N MET A 25 7.00 -16.55 -4.65
CA MET A 25 5.55 -16.70 -4.44
C MET A 25 5.08 -18.17 -4.39
N ASP A 26 5.87 -19.11 -4.93
CA ASP A 26 5.59 -20.55 -4.92
C ASP A 26 6.10 -21.28 -3.66
N LEU A 27 6.49 -20.54 -2.61
CA LEU A 27 6.95 -21.18 -1.38
C LEU A 27 5.76 -21.70 -0.56
N ASP A 28 5.85 -22.97 -0.13
CA ASP A 28 4.92 -23.68 0.76
C ASP A 28 4.91 -23.13 2.21
N PHE A 29 5.04 -21.81 2.41
CA PHE A 29 4.96 -21.19 3.72
C PHE A 29 3.95 -20.04 3.76
N ASP A 30 3.22 -19.96 4.86
CA ASP A 30 2.27 -18.88 5.13
C ASP A 30 3.04 -17.62 5.59
N ALA A 31 3.00 -16.56 4.77
CA ALA A 31 3.68 -15.30 5.06
C ALA A 31 3.13 -14.62 6.32
N ASN A 32 1.84 -14.80 6.66
CA ASN A 32 1.27 -14.30 7.90
C ASN A 32 1.92 -14.99 9.11
N VAL A 33 2.11 -16.31 9.05
CA VAL A 33 2.79 -17.07 10.12
C VAL A 33 4.23 -16.61 10.30
N LEU A 34 4.97 -16.43 9.21
CA LEU A 34 6.34 -15.93 9.25
C LEU A 34 6.41 -14.50 9.83
N THR A 35 5.49 -13.64 9.41
CA THR A 35 5.39 -12.25 9.89
C THR A 35 5.15 -12.22 11.40
N ARG A 36 4.16 -12.99 11.90
CA ARG A 36 3.88 -13.10 13.35
C ARG A 36 5.08 -13.64 14.12
N PHE A 37 5.77 -14.64 13.58
CA PHE A 37 7.00 -15.15 14.18
C PHE A 37 8.05 -14.04 14.31
N ILE A 38 8.32 -13.27 13.26
CA ILE A 38 9.30 -12.18 13.30
C ILE A 38 8.89 -11.08 14.31
N VAL A 39 7.61 -10.72 14.35
CA VAL A 39 7.06 -9.75 15.31
C VAL A 39 7.32 -10.20 16.75
N ASP A 40 7.08 -11.47 17.09
CA ASP A 40 7.35 -12.00 18.42
C ASP A 40 8.84 -11.90 18.78
N ARG A 41 9.72 -12.07 17.79
CA ARG A 41 11.18 -11.99 17.96
C ARG A 41 11.66 -10.56 18.16
N SER A 42 10.91 -9.57 17.67
CA SER A 42 11.16 -8.15 17.94
C SER A 42 10.94 -7.77 19.41
N CYS A 43 10.15 -8.55 20.16
CA CYS A 43 9.85 -8.29 21.57
C CYS A 43 9.42 -6.83 21.83
N GLY A 44 8.60 -6.26 20.93
CA GLY A 44 8.09 -4.88 21.03
C GLY A 44 9.11 -3.78 20.69
N CYS A 45 10.27 -4.15 20.16
CA CYS A 45 11.30 -3.22 19.70
C CYS A 45 11.15 -2.85 18.21
N LEU A 46 10.15 -3.39 17.50
CA LEU A 46 9.92 -3.11 16.09
C LEU A 46 9.60 -1.62 15.89
N LEU A 47 10.34 -0.99 14.99
CA LEU A 47 10.22 0.42 14.62
C LEU A 47 9.75 0.56 13.16
N ASP A 48 10.27 -0.30 12.29
CA ASP A 48 10.06 -0.24 10.85
C ASP A 48 9.60 -1.61 10.37
N ILE A 49 8.47 -1.65 9.67
CA ILE A 49 8.02 -2.86 9.00
C ILE A 49 7.54 -2.53 7.59
N TYR A 50 8.00 -3.34 6.64
CA TYR A 50 7.56 -3.32 5.27
C TYR A 50 6.93 -4.66 4.94
N LEU A 51 5.70 -4.61 4.45
CA LEU A 51 4.87 -5.75 4.08
C LEU A 51 4.55 -5.66 2.59
N GLU A 52 4.90 -6.70 1.84
CA GLU A 52 4.37 -6.97 0.51
C GLU A 52 3.82 -8.40 0.49
N PHE A 53 2.95 -8.69 -0.46
CA PHE A 53 2.24 -9.95 -0.59
C PHE A 53 1.26 -10.16 0.56
N LEU A 54 1.24 -11.34 1.16
CA LEU A 54 0.17 -11.75 2.05
C LEU A 54 0.33 -11.10 3.44
N CYS A 55 -0.47 -10.04 3.65
CA CYS A 55 -0.86 -9.57 4.97
C CYS A 55 -2.37 -9.34 4.98
N ASP A 56 -3.05 -9.89 5.99
CA ASP A 56 -4.48 -9.66 6.26
C ASP A 56 -4.67 -8.71 7.47
N ASP A 57 -5.92 -8.28 7.67
CA ASP A 57 -6.31 -7.43 8.81
C ASP A 57 -5.90 -8.06 10.15
N ASP A 58 -6.08 -9.36 10.34
CA ASP A 58 -5.73 -10.06 11.57
C ASP A 58 -4.23 -10.00 11.87
N THR A 59 -3.40 -10.15 10.84
CA THR A 59 -1.94 -10.11 10.96
C THR A 59 -1.45 -8.69 11.17
N LEU A 60 -2.03 -7.71 10.49
CA LEU A 60 -1.76 -6.29 10.77
C LEU A 60 -2.11 -5.94 12.23
N MET A 61 -3.27 -6.37 12.71
CA MET A 61 -3.69 -6.17 14.09
C MET A 61 -2.74 -6.86 15.08
N TYR A 62 -2.27 -8.07 14.78
CA TYR A 62 -1.25 -8.75 15.57
C TYR A 62 0.06 -7.94 15.67
N ILE A 63 0.53 -7.38 14.55
CA ILE A 63 1.73 -6.54 14.50
C ILE A 63 1.59 -5.34 15.45
N VAL A 64 0.51 -4.56 15.28
CA VAL A 64 0.35 -3.28 16.00
C VAL A 64 0.06 -3.48 17.50
N ASP A 65 -0.60 -4.58 17.88
CA ASP A 65 -0.83 -4.90 19.30
C ASP A 65 0.47 -5.24 20.04
N ARG A 66 1.47 -5.78 19.34
CA ARG A 66 2.79 -6.10 19.91
C ARG A 66 3.83 -5.00 19.72
N SER A 67 3.60 -4.06 18.82
CA SER A 67 4.60 -3.10 18.34
C SER A 67 4.11 -1.65 18.36
N ARG A 68 3.60 -1.18 19.49
CA ARG A 68 3.03 0.18 19.62
C ARG A 68 4.01 1.35 19.42
N ASN A 69 5.31 1.06 19.37
CA ASN A 69 6.37 2.04 19.09
C ASN A 69 6.75 2.09 17.61
N LEU A 70 6.00 1.42 16.74
CA LEU A 70 6.22 1.47 15.29
C LEU A 70 6.19 2.92 14.80
N LYS A 71 7.19 3.28 14.01
CA LYS A 71 7.38 4.61 13.44
C LYS A 71 7.11 4.61 11.95
N HIS A 72 7.48 3.56 11.25
CA HIS A 72 7.35 3.46 9.81
C HIS A 72 6.61 2.18 9.45
N LEU A 73 5.47 2.34 8.77
CA LEU A 73 4.66 1.25 8.24
C LEU A 73 4.59 1.41 6.73
N ARG A 74 5.12 0.42 6.02
CA ARG A 74 5.03 0.36 4.55
C ARG A 74 4.23 -0.86 4.17
N ILE A 75 3.25 -0.66 3.30
CA ILE A 75 2.35 -1.69 2.83
C ILE A 75 2.30 -1.60 1.30
N GLY A 76 2.68 -2.69 0.64
CA GLY A 76 2.81 -2.76 -0.81
C GLY A 76 1.88 -3.77 -1.48
N ASN A 77 2.32 -4.30 -2.62
CA ASN A 77 1.49 -5.12 -3.51
C ASN A 77 0.87 -6.35 -2.82
N TYR A 78 -0.27 -6.82 -3.35
CA TYR A 78 -0.89 -8.12 -3.02
C TYR A 78 -1.30 -8.34 -1.55
N ILE A 79 -1.56 -7.26 -0.83
CA ILE A 79 -2.13 -7.28 0.53
C ILE A 79 -3.65 -7.42 0.53
N TYR A 80 -4.20 -7.93 1.62
CA TYR A 80 -5.64 -8.05 1.86
C TYR A 80 -6.02 -7.30 3.14
N ILE A 81 -5.62 -6.03 3.22
CA ILE A 81 -5.93 -5.15 4.36
C ILE A 81 -7.06 -4.21 3.96
N SER A 82 -8.18 -4.29 4.66
CA SER A 82 -9.33 -3.41 4.42
C SER A 82 -9.06 -1.97 4.90
N GLY A 83 -9.82 -0.99 4.39
CA GLY A 83 -9.81 0.38 4.89
C GLY A 83 -10.05 0.44 6.41
N GLU A 84 -11.07 -0.28 6.89
CA GLU A 84 -11.39 -0.38 8.32
C GLU A 84 -10.24 -1.01 9.13
N GLY A 85 -9.66 -2.11 8.64
CA GLY A 85 -8.53 -2.79 9.28
C GLY A 85 -7.30 -1.88 9.42
N LEU A 86 -6.96 -1.14 8.36
CA LEU A 86 -5.85 -0.18 8.42
C LEU A 86 -6.14 0.97 9.39
N ILE A 87 -7.36 1.53 9.37
CA ILE A 87 -7.77 2.61 10.28
C ILE A 87 -7.66 2.16 11.75
N GLU A 88 -8.19 0.98 12.08
CA GLU A 88 -8.11 0.44 13.44
C GLU A 88 -6.67 0.14 13.87
N ALA A 89 -5.83 -0.32 12.93
CA ALA A 89 -4.43 -0.57 13.20
C ALA A 89 -3.66 0.71 13.51
N VAL A 90 -3.80 1.76 12.69
CA VAL A 90 -3.04 3.00 12.88
C VAL A 90 -3.47 3.78 14.12
N LYS A 91 -4.74 3.65 14.57
CA LYS A 91 -5.20 4.19 15.87
C LYS A 91 -4.39 3.65 17.06
N LYS A 92 -3.78 2.47 16.93
CA LYS A 92 -2.95 1.85 17.97
C LYS A 92 -1.47 2.27 17.90
N LEU A 93 -1.09 3.10 16.92
CA LEU A 93 0.30 3.50 16.64
C LEU A 93 0.52 5.01 16.88
N PRO A 94 0.54 5.47 18.14
CA PRO A 94 0.67 6.91 18.44
C PRO A 94 2.02 7.53 18.01
N ALA A 95 3.02 6.68 17.76
CA ALA A 95 4.35 7.07 17.34
C ALA A 95 4.57 6.96 15.82
N LEU A 96 3.54 6.64 15.02
CA LEU A 96 3.67 6.51 13.58
C LEU A 96 4.05 7.86 12.96
N GLU A 97 5.21 7.91 12.32
CA GLU A 97 5.78 9.10 11.67
C GLU A 97 5.69 8.99 10.14
N GLU A 98 5.73 7.78 9.59
CA GLU A 98 5.67 7.55 8.14
C GLU A 98 4.74 6.37 7.81
N LEU A 99 3.85 6.60 6.84
CA LEU A 99 2.95 5.60 6.28
C LEU A 99 3.08 5.63 4.76
N GLU A 100 3.47 4.51 4.19
CA GLU A 100 3.57 4.35 2.74
C GLU A 100 2.64 3.23 2.28
N ILE A 101 1.72 3.59 1.40
CA ILE A 101 0.77 2.71 0.74
C ILE A 101 1.15 2.69 -0.75
N ILE A 102 1.54 1.51 -1.24
CA ILE A 102 1.98 1.32 -2.62
C ILE A 102 1.00 0.40 -3.32
N ILE A 103 0.44 0.87 -4.44
CA ILE A 103 -0.35 0.05 -5.37
C ILE A 103 -1.48 -0.67 -4.62
N CYS A 104 -2.32 0.12 -3.93
CA CYS A 104 -3.51 -0.36 -3.25
C CYS A 104 -4.69 0.49 -3.71
N ASN A 105 -5.38 0.02 -4.76
CA ASN A 105 -6.47 0.76 -5.40
C ASN A 105 -7.79 0.72 -4.61
N ASP A 106 -7.78 0.23 -3.38
CA ASP A 106 -8.99 -0.06 -2.60
C ASP A 106 -9.23 0.91 -1.43
N TYR A 107 -8.37 1.91 -1.21
CA TYR A 107 -8.58 2.91 -0.17
C TYR A 107 -9.32 4.12 -0.71
N SER A 108 -10.51 4.39 -0.16
CA SER A 108 -11.33 5.54 -0.51
C SER A 108 -10.79 6.83 0.12
N ALA A 109 -11.21 7.99 -0.40
CA ALA A 109 -10.90 9.28 0.21
C ALA A 109 -11.35 9.39 1.69
N ASP A 110 -12.45 8.73 2.07
CA ASP A 110 -12.92 8.68 3.45
C ASP A 110 -11.95 7.88 4.34
N ASP A 111 -11.37 6.80 3.82
CA ASP A 111 -10.33 6.04 4.53
C ASP A 111 -9.08 6.89 4.75
N ILE A 112 -8.65 7.62 3.71
CA ILE A 112 -7.49 8.52 3.79
C ILE A 112 -7.72 9.64 4.82
N GLU A 113 -8.91 10.25 4.83
CA GLU A 113 -9.27 11.28 5.81
C GLU A 113 -9.27 10.72 7.25
N ALA A 114 -9.82 9.52 7.44
CA ALA A 114 -9.84 8.83 8.73
C ALA A 114 -8.43 8.47 9.23
N ILE A 115 -7.56 7.96 8.35
CA ILE A 115 -6.15 7.67 8.66
C ILE A 115 -5.42 8.94 9.10
N GLY A 116 -5.62 10.04 8.37
CA GLY A 116 -5.01 11.33 8.69
C GLY A 116 -5.42 11.85 10.07
N HIS A 117 -6.68 11.67 10.46
CA HIS A 117 -7.17 12.01 11.79
C HIS A 117 -6.67 11.08 12.90
N ALA A 118 -6.45 9.80 12.59
CA ALA A 118 -5.92 8.83 13.54
C ALA A 118 -4.43 9.03 13.85
N CYS A 119 -3.66 9.63 12.94
CA CYS A 119 -2.19 9.73 13.01
C CYS A 119 -1.69 11.18 13.12
N PRO A 120 -1.87 11.89 14.25
CA PRO A 120 -1.48 13.30 14.37
C PRO A 120 0.04 13.55 14.28
N SER A 121 0.84 12.51 14.51
CA SER A 121 2.31 12.52 14.44
C SER A 121 2.86 12.26 13.03
N LEU A 122 2.00 11.96 12.05
CA LEU A 122 2.40 11.60 10.69
C LEU A 122 3.11 12.77 9.99
N LYS A 123 4.31 12.50 9.48
CA LYS A 123 5.19 13.48 8.81
C LYS A 123 5.45 13.11 7.35
N ALA A 124 5.43 11.83 7.01
CA ALA A 124 5.51 11.37 5.63
C ALA A 124 4.31 10.50 5.28
N PHE A 125 3.72 10.78 4.13
CA PHE A 125 2.66 9.96 3.56
C PHE A 125 2.94 9.71 2.09
N SER A 126 2.78 8.47 1.67
CA SER A 126 2.86 8.08 0.28
C SER A 126 1.61 7.31 -0.10
N PHE A 127 0.94 7.76 -1.16
CA PHE A 127 -0.25 7.13 -1.70
C PHE A 127 -0.15 7.14 -3.22
N ASN A 128 0.40 6.04 -3.75
CA ASN A 128 0.77 5.95 -5.15
C ASN A 128 -0.25 5.12 -5.94
N ASP A 129 -0.73 5.67 -7.04
CA ASP A 129 -1.64 5.02 -7.99
C ASP A 129 -0.86 4.58 -9.24
N VAL A 130 -0.03 3.57 -9.03
CA VAL A 130 0.87 3.05 -10.06
C VAL A 130 0.21 1.82 -10.67
N GLY A 131 -0.39 1.97 -11.86
CA GLY A 131 -1.01 0.84 -12.54
C GLY A 131 -2.29 1.18 -13.32
N SER A 132 -3.01 2.24 -12.95
CA SER A 132 -4.28 2.61 -13.58
C SER A 132 -4.06 3.61 -14.73
N LYS A 133 -3.99 3.13 -15.98
CA LYS A 133 -4.06 4.00 -17.17
C LYS A 133 -5.41 3.85 -17.86
N THR A 134 -6.41 4.59 -17.36
CA THR A 134 -7.15 5.45 -18.29
C THR A 134 -6.54 6.85 -18.15
N LEU A 135 -5.84 7.31 -19.17
CA LEU A 135 -5.20 8.64 -19.24
C LEU A 135 -6.19 9.81 -19.12
N ASP A 136 -7.49 9.52 -18.94
CA ASP A 136 -8.59 10.49 -18.87
C ASP A 136 -9.26 10.54 -17.48
N PHE A 137 -8.79 9.77 -16.49
CA PHE A 137 -9.39 9.79 -15.15
C PHE A 137 -8.71 10.81 -14.25
N THR A 138 -9.47 11.83 -13.83
CA THR A 138 -9.04 12.81 -12.84
C THR A 138 -9.74 12.59 -11.51
N CYS A 139 -9.00 12.63 -10.40
CA CYS A 139 -9.54 12.43 -9.05
C CYS A 139 -8.88 13.42 -8.10
N ASN A 140 -9.67 14.16 -7.32
CA ASN A 140 -9.16 15.14 -6.34
C ASN A 140 -9.58 14.80 -4.90
N GLU A 141 -10.42 13.79 -4.72
CA GLU A 141 -11.04 13.40 -3.46
C GLU A 141 -9.98 13.04 -2.41
N GLU A 142 -8.98 12.22 -2.75
CA GLU A 142 -7.91 11.84 -1.85
C GLU A 142 -6.99 13.03 -1.53
N ALA A 143 -6.70 13.89 -2.50
CA ALA A 143 -5.93 15.12 -2.28
C ALA A 143 -6.64 16.06 -1.29
N LEU A 144 -7.98 16.17 -1.40
CA LEU A 144 -8.80 16.93 -0.46
C LEU A 144 -8.82 16.29 0.93
N ALA A 145 -8.93 14.97 1.02
CA ALA A 145 -8.85 14.23 2.28
C ALA A 145 -7.51 14.45 3.00
N ILE A 146 -6.39 14.35 2.28
CA ILE A 146 -5.04 14.63 2.79
C ILE A 146 -4.96 16.07 3.29
N ALA A 147 -5.40 17.04 2.49
CA ALA A 147 -5.35 18.46 2.82
C ALA A 147 -6.15 18.81 4.09
N LYS A 148 -7.28 18.14 4.34
CA LYS A 148 -8.12 18.38 5.53
C LYS A 148 -7.51 17.81 6.81
N SER A 149 -6.94 16.62 6.73
CA SER A 149 -6.61 15.79 7.89
C SER A 149 -5.12 15.78 8.26
N MET A 150 -4.21 15.95 7.29
CA MET A 150 -2.77 15.70 7.47
C MET A 150 -1.90 16.97 7.50
N ARG A 151 -2.26 17.94 8.36
CA ARG A 151 -1.65 19.28 8.40
C ARG A 151 -0.17 19.33 8.77
N ASN A 152 0.34 18.28 9.43
CA ASN A 152 1.72 18.18 9.90
C ASN A 152 2.68 17.53 8.88
N LEU A 153 2.19 17.15 7.70
CA LEU A 153 3.01 16.52 6.67
C LEU A 153 4.18 17.41 6.25
N ARG A 154 5.33 16.76 6.11
CA ARG A 154 6.57 17.31 5.60
C ARG A 154 6.96 16.67 4.27
N ASN A 155 6.60 15.39 4.08
CA ASN A 155 6.88 14.67 2.85
C ASN A 155 5.59 14.07 2.30
N LEU A 156 5.29 14.33 1.03
CA LEU A 156 4.15 13.75 0.34
C LEU A 156 4.58 13.19 -1.01
N GLN A 157 4.19 11.95 -1.30
CA GLN A 157 4.43 11.28 -2.57
C GLN A 157 3.10 10.76 -3.12
N LEU A 158 2.79 11.14 -4.37
CA LEU A 158 1.53 10.83 -5.06
C LEU A 158 1.80 10.31 -6.47
N ILE A 159 2.81 9.47 -6.64
CA ILE A 159 3.27 9.04 -7.97
C ILE A 159 2.11 8.37 -8.72
N GLY A 160 1.88 8.79 -9.96
CA GLY A 160 0.84 8.25 -10.83
C GLY A 160 -0.57 8.74 -10.53
N SER A 161 -0.77 9.55 -9.48
CA SER A 161 -2.10 10.03 -9.10
C SER A 161 -2.74 10.91 -10.18
N GLY A 162 -4.03 10.68 -10.44
CA GLY A 162 -4.88 11.46 -11.35
C GLY A 162 -5.25 12.87 -10.87
N ILE A 163 -4.55 13.43 -9.88
CA ILE A 163 -4.86 14.75 -9.34
C ILE A 163 -4.67 15.87 -10.36
N THR A 164 -5.53 16.88 -10.26
CA THR A 164 -5.44 18.09 -11.09
C THR A 164 -4.83 19.24 -10.30
N ASN A 165 -4.69 20.41 -10.95
CA ASN A 165 -4.29 21.65 -10.29
C ASN A 165 -5.16 22.03 -9.08
N GLU A 166 -6.43 21.61 -9.05
CA GLU A 166 -7.31 21.85 -7.89
C GLU A 166 -6.90 21.00 -6.67
N GLY A 167 -6.64 19.71 -6.87
CA GLY A 167 -6.14 18.82 -5.81
C GLY A 167 -4.77 19.27 -5.30
N LEU A 168 -3.85 19.61 -6.22
CA LEU A 168 -2.54 20.15 -5.84
C LEU A 168 -2.67 21.45 -5.02
N LYS A 169 -3.57 22.36 -5.42
CA LYS A 169 -3.82 23.58 -4.65
C LYS A 169 -4.32 23.26 -3.25
N ALA A 170 -5.27 22.33 -3.12
CA ALA A 170 -5.78 21.91 -1.81
C ALA A 170 -4.67 21.37 -0.92
N ILE A 171 -3.80 20.52 -1.43
CA ILE A 171 -2.63 20.00 -0.71
C ILE A 171 -1.73 21.14 -0.22
N LEU A 172 -1.37 22.08 -1.11
CA LEU A 172 -0.49 23.19 -0.76
C LEU A 172 -1.13 24.16 0.25
N ASP A 173 -2.47 24.25 0.30
CA ASP A 173 -3.21 25.07 1.26
C ASP A 173 -3.39 24.34 2.62
N GLY A 174 -3.58 23.01 2.60
CA GLY A 174 -3.87 22.18 3.77
C GLY A 174 -2.64 21.65 4.50
N CYS A 175 -1.51 21.49 3.81
CA CYS A 175 -0.26 20.95 4.33
C CYS A 175 0.87 22.01 4.30
N PRO A 176 0.81 23.05 5.16
CA PRO A 176 1.71 24.20 5.09
C PRO A 176 3.16 23.89 5.50
N LEU A 177 3.43 22.71 6.07
CA LEU A 177 4.76 22.29 6.52
C LEU A 177 5.50 21.42 5.50
N LEU A 178 4.96 21.25 4.29
CA LEU A 178 5.58 20.42 3.26
C LEU A 178 6.98 20.93 2.88
N GLU A 179 7.93 20.01 2.92
CA GLU A 179 9.33 20.19 2.54
C GLU A 179 9.71 19.33 1.33
N SER A 180 8.99 18.24 1.10
CA SER A 180 9.16 17.32 -0.02
C SER A 180 7.81 17.02 -0.66
N LEU A 181 7.74 17.13 -1.98
CA LEU A 181 6.55 16.81 -2.77
C LEU A 181 6.96 16.09 -4.04
N ASP A 182 6.44 14.88 -4.23
CA ASP A 182 6.69 14.07 -5.42
C ASP A 182 5.41 13.86 -6.21
N LEU A 183 5.39 14.44 -7.41
CA LEU A 183 4.26 14.47 -8.35
C LEU A 183 4.55 13.68 -9.63
N ARG A 184 5.58 12.83 -9.67
CA ARG A 184 5.94 12.09 -10.89
C ARG A 184 4.74 11.30 -11.42
N ALA A 185 4.57 11.29 -12.73
CA ALA A 185 3.42 10.70 -13.42
C ALA A 185 2.03 11.31 -13.09
N CYS A 186 1.94 12.44 -12.37
CA CYS A 186 0.71 13.22 -12.25
C CYS A 186 0.49 14.13 -13.47
N PHE A 187 0.11 13.53 -14.61
CA PHE A 187 0.10 14.22 -15.90
C PHE A 187 -0.99 15.27 -16.10
N HIS A 188 -1.96 15.38 -15.17
CA HIS A 188 -3.03 16.39 -15.20
C HIS A 188 -2.65 17.71 -14.50
N ILE A 189 -1.42 17.83 -14.01
CA ILE A 189 -0.91 19.02 -13.35
C ILE A 189 -0.17 19.92 -14.34
N ASP A 190 -0.55 21.20 -14.37
CA ASP A 190 0.18 22.26 -15.08
C ASP A 190 0.86 23.20 -14.08
N LEU A 191 2.20 23.22 -14.12
CA LEU A 191 3.07 24.04 -13.27
C LEU A 191 3.52 25.35 -13.96
N SER A 192 2.94 25.76 -15.07
CA SER A 192 3.35 26.99 -15.79
C SER A 192 2.93 28.30 -15.10
N GLY A 193 2.04 28.24 -14.10
CA GLY A 193 1.46 29.40 -13.41
C GLY A 193 1.88 29.59 -11.95
N ASP A 194 1.04 30.29 -11.17
CA ASP A 194 1.31 30.58 -9.77
C ASP A 194 1.40 29.33 -8.88
N LEU A 195 0.71 28.25 -9.25
CA LEU A 195 0.88 26.95 -8.59
C LEU A 195 2.30 26.42 -8.75
N GLY A 196 2.89 26.54 -9.94
CA GLY A 196 4.29 26.20 -10.17
C GLY A 196 5.24 26.98 -9.27
N LYS A 197 5.05 28.30 -9.17
CA LYS A 197 5.84 29.16 -8.28
C LYS A 197 5.72 28.77 -6.81
N ARG A 198 4.53 28.34 -6.36
CA ARG A 198 4.33 27.80 -5.01
C ARG A 198 5.07 26.47 -4.83
N CYS A 199 4.99 25.56 -5.79
CA CYS A 199 5.73 24.30 -5.76
C CYS A 199 7.24 24.52 -5.74
N GLU A 200 7.77 25.55 -6.40
CA GLU A 200 9.20 25.90 -6.37
C GLU A 200 9.71 26.35 -4.99
N GLN A 201 8.81 26.69 -4.06
CA GLN A 201 9.17 26.97 -2.66
C GLN A 201 9.37 25.67 -1.85
N ILE A 202 8.91 24.53 -2.36
CA ILE A 202 9.13 23.22 -1.75
C ILE A 202 10.61 22.84 -1.93
N LYS A 203 11.29 22.49 -0.84
CA LYS A 203 12.74 22.22 -0.85
C LYS A 203 13.11 21.07 -1.78
N ARG A 204 12.27 20.05 -1.86
CA ARG A 204 12.47 18.84 -2.68
C ARG A 204 11.21 18.58 -3.50
N LEU A 205 11.15 19.16 -4.69
CA LEU A 205 10.07 18.93 -5.66
C LEU A 205 10.52 17.91 -6.71
N ARG A 206 9.69 16.89 -6.95
CA ARG A 206 9.77 16.02 -8.14
C ARG A 206 8.56 16.30 -9.02
N ARG A 207 8.81 16.67 -10.27
CA ARG A 207 7.79 17.16 -11.22
C ARG A 207 7.10 16.00 -11.94
N PRO A 208 5.91 16.22 -12.53
CA PRO A 208 5.17 15.20 -13.28
C PRO A 208 5.98 14.40 -14.31
N TYR A 209 6.90 15.04 -15.01
CA TYR A 209 7.70 14.41 -16.07
C TYR A 209 9.13 14.07 -15.64
N ASP A 210 9.45 14.16 -14.34
CA ASP A 210 10.75 13.68 -13.84
C ASP A 210 10.80 12.15 -13.88
N SER A 211 12.00 11.59 -14.08
CA SER A 211 12.18 10.15 -14.19
C SER A 211 11.73 9.39 -12.93
N THR A 212 11.10 8.23 -13.16
CA THR A 212 10.73 7.24 -12.14
C THR A 212 11.74 6.09 -12.00
N ALA A 213 12.91 6.18 -12.64
CA ALA A 213 13.89 5.09 -12.66
C ALA A 213 14.45 4.70 -11.28
N ASP A 214 14.38 5.59 -10.29
CA ASP A 214 14.76 5.33 -8.90
C ASP A 214 13.60 4.88 -8.01
N TYR A 215 12.39 4.75 -8.56
CA TYR A 215 11.24 4.21 -7.87
C TYR A 215 11.19 2.69 -8.12
N SER A 216 11.39 1.91 -7.05
CA SER A 216 11.58 0.46 -7.10
C SER A 216 10.33 -0.33 -7.50
N HIS A 217 9.16 0.29 -7.35
CA HIS A 217 7.88 -0.27 -7.74
C HIS A 217 7.59 0.13 -9.17
N GLN A 218 6.83 -0.69 -9.90
CA GLN A 218 6.65 -0.59 -11.35
C GLN A 218 5.92 0.70 -11.76
N ALA A 219 6.53 1.88 -11.57
CA ALA A 219 5.98 3.18 -11.94
C ALA A 219 5.68 3.15 -13.42
N CYS A 220 4.39 3.19 -13.75
CA CYS A 220 3.80 3.36 -15.08
C CYS A 220 4.85 3.40 -16.19
N ALA A 221 5.42 2.24 -16.52
CA ALA A 221 6.53 2.19 -17.45
C ALA A 221 6.09 2.77 -18.81
N ASP A 222 7.04 3.40 -19.48
CA ASP A 222 6.94 3.99 -20.82
C ASP A 222 6.71 2.95 -21.95
N ASP A 223 6.16 1.77 -21.63
CA ASP A 223 5.92 0.70 -22.58
C ASP A 223 4.44 0.25 -22.59
N PRO A 224 3.66 0.68 -23.60
CA PRO A 224 2.28 0.23 -23.80
C PRO A 224 2.15 -1.28 -24.05
N GLU A 225 3.23 -1.99 -24.42
CA GLU A 225 3.14 -3.38 -24.87
C GLU A 225 3.14 -4.41 -23.73
N HIS A 226 3.50 -4.03 -22.50
CA HIS A 226 3.53 -4.95 -21.36
C HIS A 226 2.16 -5.15 -20.69
N TYR A 227 1.20 -4.24 -20.91
CA TYR A 227 -0.13 -4.26 -20.27
C TYR A 227 -1.08 -5.34 -20.76
N GLY A 228 -0.73 -6.09 -21.82
CA GLY A 228 -1.58 -7.12 -22.40
C GLY A 228 -1.66 -8.44 -21.62
N ALA A 229 -0.85 -8.63 -20.57
CA ALA A 229 -0.65 -9.97 -19.99
C ALA A 229 -1.44 -10.25 -18.70
N TYR A 230 -2.03 -9.25 -18.02
CA TYR A 230 -2.69 -9.47 -16.71
C TYR A 230 -4.22 -9.57 -16.78
N LYS A 231 -4.81 -9.58 -17.98
CA LYS A 231 -6.20 -10.01 -18.18
C LYS A 231 -6.23 -11.50 -18.53
N LEU A 232 -6.14 -12.36 -17.51
CA LEU A 232 -6.94 -13.58 -17.43
C LEU A 232 -6.75 -14.22 -16.04
N GLY A 233 -7.82 -14.26 -15.25
CA GLY A 233 -7.89 -15.15 -14.08
C GLY A 233 -8.33 -14.52 -12.77
N SER A 234 -9.50 -13.89 -12.71
CA SER A 234 -10.30 -13.90 -11.47
C SER A 234 -11.66 -14.54 -11.78
N PRO A 235 -12.04 -15.62 -11.09
CA PRO A 235 -13.16 -16.47 -11.48
C PRO A 235 -14.46 -16.04 -10.79
N TYR A 236 -14.93 -14.82 -11.00
CA TYR A 236 -16.27 -14.43 -10.54
C TYR A 236 -16.89 -13.39 -11.47
N SER A 237 -17.61 -13.86 -12.48
CA SER A 237 -18.98 -13.44 -12.79
C SER A 237 -19.30 -13.73 -14.26
N GLU A 238 -20.16 -14.72 -14.49
CA GLU A 238 -21.12 -14.66 -15.60
C GLU A 238 -22.31 -15.53 -15.20
N TYR A 239 -23.27 -14.89 -14.52
CA TYR A 239 -24.65 -15.33 -14.58
C TYR A 239 -25.21 -14.76 -15.87
N ASP A 240 -25.41 -15.59 -16.88
CA ASP A 240 -26.47 -15.37 -17.85
C ASP A 240 -27.24 -16.68 -18.03
N SER A 241 -28.55 -16.54 -17.85
CA SER A 241 -29.54 -17.60 -17.91
C SER A 241 -30.02 -17.68 -19.36
N ASP A 242 -29.93 -18.85 -19.99
CA ASP A 242 -31.08 -19.51 -20.62
C ASP A 242 -30.68 -20.78 -21.40
N ASP A 243 -31.20 -21.89 -20.89
CA ASP A 243 -31.81 -23.05 -21.57
C ASP A 243 -31.27 -23.51 -22.95
N SER A 244 -30.57 -24.65 -22.96
CA SER A 244 -31.08 -25.94 -23.48
C SER A 244 -29.93 -26.89 -23.90
N GLY A 245 -30.07 -28.18 -23.57
CA GLY A 245 -29.40 -29.28 -24.28
C GLY A 245 -28.36 -30.10 -23.51
N PHE A 246 -28.86 -31.07 -22.75
CA PHE A 246 -28.47 -32.50 -22.69
C PHE A 246 -27.01 -32.94 -23.02
N TYR A 247 -26.47 -33.82 -22.15
CA TYR A 247 -25.35 -34.80 -22.24
C TYR A 247 -24.34 -34.53 -21.09
N GLY A 248 -24.33 -35.24 -19.96
CA GLY A 248 -24.08 -36.68 -19.80
C GLY A 248 -22.86 -36.85 -18.88
N TYR A 249 -23.10 -36.98 -17.56
CA TYR A 249 -22.06 -37.27 -16.55
C TYR A 249 -21.52 -38.71 -16.69
N PRO A 250 -20.24 -38.93 -16.38
CA PRO A 250 -19.87 -40.15 -15.68
C PRO A 250 -19.01 -39.89 -14.43
N GLY A 251 -19.42 -40.53 -13.33
CA GLY A 251 -18.48 -41.17 -12.40
C GLY A 251 -18.06 -40.38 -11.17
N TYR A 252 -18.90 -40.40 -10.13
CA TYR A 252 -18.44 -40.28 -8.74
C TYR A 252 -17.58 -41.52 -8.41
N LEU A 253 -16.39 -41.30 -7.88
CA LEU A 253 -15.64 -42.32 -7.16
C LEU A 253 -15.68 -41.96 -5.66
N ASP A 254 -16.47 -42.76 -4.95
CA ASP A 254 -16.47 -42.89 -3.50
C ASP A 254 -15.08 -43.32 -3.02
N PHE A 255 -14.61 -42.72 -1.92
CA PHE A 255 -13.74 -43.42 -0.99
C PHE A 255 -14.33 -43.30 0.40
N GLU A 256 -14.87 -44.44 0.83
CA GLU A 256 -15.38 -44.75 2.15
C GLU A 256 -14.23 -44.69 3.18
N ASP A 257 -14.47 -43.99 4.28
CA ASP A 257 -13.78 -44.18 5.56
C ASP A 257 -14.49 -45.32 6.33
N GLU A 258 -13.77 -46.40 6.61
CA GLU A 258 -13.90 -47.31 7.79
C GLU A 258 -12.92 -48.48 7.57
N TYR A 259 -12.01 -48.82 8.49
CA TYR A 259 -12.22 -49.68 9.67
C TYR A 259 -10.91 -49.64 10.50
N LEU A 260 -10.91 -49.25 11.77
CA LEU A 260 -11.24 -49.95 13.03
C LEU A 260 -10.02 -50.53 13.80
N ASP A 261 -10.18 -50.43 15.12
CA ASP A 261 -9.55 -51.10 16.27
C ASP A 261 -8.17 -50.66 16.79
#